data_AF-A0A1B6C4B7-F1
#
_entry.id   AF-A0A1B6C4B7-F1
#
_cell.length_a   1.000
_cell.length_b   1.000
_cell.length_c   1.000
_cell.angle_alpha   90.00
_cell.angle_beta   90.00
_cell.angle_gamma   90.00
#
_symmetry.space_group_name_H-M   'P 1'
#
loop_
_entity.id
_entity.type
_entity.pdbx_description
1 polymer ?
#
loop_
_entity_poly.entity_id
_entity_poly.type
_entity_poly.pdbx_seq_one_letter_code
_entity_poly.pdbx_strand_id
1 'polypeptide(L)'
;IGEKILMFGDGINDSLALKQSDVGIVISNNNSFCPNCDIIMDASSFEEIPIFLKYTNFSSKLVLISFIISIIYNIIGLLFAITGHLTPIISAILMPLSF
;
A
#
# COMPACT_ATOMS: atom_id res chain seq x y z
N ILE A 1 16.77 10.19 12.30
CA ILE A 1 15.86 9.30 11.54
C ILE A 1 15.67 8.07 12.43
N GLY A 2 14.45 7.85 12.93
CA GLY A 2 14.17 6.71 13.82
C GLY A 2 14.05 5.40 13.04
N GLU A 3 14.17 4.28 13.74
CA GLU A 3 13.87 2.96 13.17
C GLU A 3 12.37 2.80 13.00
N LYS A 4 11.93 2.11 11.93
CA LYS A 4 10.54 1.71 11.77
C LYS A 4 10.30 0.45 12.59
N ILE A 5 9.35 0.50 13.51
CA ILE A 5 9.07 -0.57 14.47
C ILE A 5 7.87 -1.37 13.99
N LEU A 6 8.07 -2.67 13.78
CA LEU A 6 7.03 -3.66 13.55
C LEU A 6 6.80 -4.43 14.85
N MET A 7 5.59 -4.37 15.41
CA MET A 7 5.25 -5.07 16.66
C MET A 7 4.30 -6.24 16.42
N PHE A 8 4.53 -7.33 17.14
CA PHE A 8 3.66 -8.49 17.22
C PHE A 8 3.02 -8.58 18.61
N GLY A 9 1.72 -8.90 18.69
CA GLY A 9 1.03 -9.05 19.97
C GLY A 9 -0.31 -9.76 19.89
N ASP A 10 -0.96 -9.94 21.05
CA ASP A 10 -2.29 -10.57 21.17
C ASP A 10 -3.47 -9.58 20.99
N GLY A 11 -3.17 -8.28 20.96
CA GLY A 11 -4.14 -7.20 20.75
C GLY A 11 -4.95 -6.78 21.99
N ILE A 12 -4.86 -7.51 23.11
CA ILE A 12 -5.53 -7.17 24.37
C ILE A 12 -4.52 -6.54 25.33
N ASN A 13 -3.49 -7.30 25.68
CA ASN A 13 -2.46 -6.89 26.63
C ASN A 13 -1.43 -5.95 25.96
N ASP A 14 -1.22 -6.14 24.66
CA ASP A 14 -0.21 -5.42 23.89
C ASP A 14 -0.76 -4.19 23.14
N SER A 15 -2.05 -3.87 23.31
CA SER A 15 -2.78 -2.87 22.53
C SER A 15 -2.16 -1.47 22.53
N LEU A 16 -1.53 -1.05 23.63
CA LEU A 16 -0.84 0.26 23.74
C LEU A 16 0.47 0.28 22.96
N ALA A 17 1.22 -0.83 23.01
CA ALA A 17 2.50 -0.93 22.34
C ALA A 17 2.31 -1.15 20.82
N LEU A 18 1.29 -1.92 20.41
CA LEU A 18 0.87 -2.06 19.02
C LEU A 18 0.53 -0.69 18.40
N LYS A 19 -0.17 0.16 19.16
CA LYS A 19 -0.52 1.53 18.74
C LYS A 19 0.70 2.48 18.66
N GLN A 20 1.74 2.22 19.43
CA GLN A 20 2.96 3.05 19.44
C GLN A 20 3.95 2.66 18.34
N SER A 21 3.84 1.43 17.81
CA SER A 21 4.64 0.96 16.68
C SER A 21 4.19 1.59 15.35
N ASP A 22 5.07 1.55 14.34
CA ASP A 22 4.72 2.01 12.99
C ASP A 22 3.76 1.04 12.30
N VAL A 23 3.84 -0.26 12.64
CA VAL A 23 2.94 -1.31 12.15
C VAL A 23 2.72 -2.34 13.26
N GLY A 24 1.46 -2.54 13.66
CA GLY A 24 1.05 -3.52 14.66
C GLY A 24 0.36 -4.74 14.03
N ILE A 25 0.94 -5.94 14.23
CA ILE A 25 0.39 -7.21 13.78
C ILE A 25 -0.12 -8.00 14.98
N VAL A 26 -1.41 -8.31 14.98
CA VAL A 26 -2.04 -9.17 15.98
C VAL A 26 -2.09 -10.60 15.48
N ILE A 27 -1.62 -11.53 16.30
CA ILE A 27 -1.64 -12.97 16.00
C ILE A 27 -2.74 -13.62 16.84
N SER A 28 -3.74 -14.21 16.20
CA SER A 28 -4.83 -14.85 16.94
C SER A 28 -5.50 -15.98 16.18
N ASN A 29 -5.84 -17.05 16.90
CA ASN A 29 -6.56 -18.22 16.38
C ASN A 29 -8.08 -18.04 16.42
N ASN A 30 -8.56 -17.02 17.14
CA ASN A 30 -9.97 -16.68 17.25
C ASN A 30 -10.17 -15.25 16.72
N ASN A 31 -11.40 -14.86 16.34
CA ASN A 31 -11.75 -13.48 15.97
C ASN A 31 -11.65 -12.51 17.16
N SER A 32 -10.47 -12.41 17.77
CA SER A 32 -10.15 -11.43 18.80
C SER A 32 -10.08 -10.07 18.12
N PHE A 33 -11.11 -9.27 18.37
CA PHE A 33 -11.21 -7.91 17.91
C PHE A 33 -10.10 -7.08 18.57
N CYS A 34 -9.11 -6.64 17.78
CA CYS A 34 -8.13 -5.66 18.23
C CYS A 34 -8.40 -4.32 17.52
N PRO A 35 -8.91 -3.30 18.22
CA PRO A 35 -9.25 -2.01 17.59
C PRO A 35 -8.01 -1.20 17.17
N ASN A 36 -6.82 -1.56 17.67
CA ASN A 36 -5.59 -0.79 17.51
C ASN A 36 -4.49 -1.57 16.77
N CYS A 37 -4.86 -2.44 15.81
CA CYS A 37 -3.88 -3.15 14.97
C CYS A 37 -4.10 -2.86 13.47
N ASP A 38 -3.02 -2.90 12.70
CA ASP A 38 -3.06 -2.73 11.25
C ASP A 38 -3.35 -4.05 10.54
N ILE A 39 -2.90 -5.17 11.11
CA ILE A 39 -3.01 -6.50 10.52
C ILE A 39 -3.44 -7.50 11.61
N ILE A 40 -4.42 -8.34 11.29
CA ILE A 40 -4.77 -9.53 12.07
C ILE A 40 -4.34 -10.75 11.27
N MET A 41 -3.52 -11.59 11.87
CA MET A 41 -2.95 -12.79 11.27
C MET A 41 -3.33 -14.01 12.09
N ASP A 42 -3.67 -15.10 11.41
CA ASP A 42 -3.84 -16.40 12.05
C ASP A 42 -2.48 -16.96 12.48
N ALA A 43 -2.37 -17.56 13.66
CA ALA A 43 -1.10 -18.12 14.13
C ALA A 43 -0.59 -19.25 13.22
N SER A 44 -1.50 -19.91 12.50
CA SER A 44 -1.13 -20.91 11.49
C SER A 44 -0.27 -20.32 10.35
N SER A 45 -0.41 -19.02 10.06
CA SER A 45 0.32 -18.31 9.00
C SER A 45 1.53 -17.52 9.50
N PHE A 46 1.89 -17.64 10.79
CA PHE A 46 3.01 -16.88 11.37
C PHE A 46 4.36 -17.19 10.67
N GLU A 47 4.54 -18.41 10.17
CA GLU A 47 5.73 -18.81 9.41
C GLU A 47 5.89 -18.06 8.08
N GLU A 48 4.80 -17.49 7.54
CA GLU A 48 4.79 -16.78 6.26
C GLU A 48 5.17 -15.29 6.37
N ILE A 49 5.36 -14.76 7.59
CA ILE A 49 5.75 -13.36 7.84
C ILE A 49 6.92 -12.88 6.95
N PRO A 50 8.05 -13.62 6.82
CA PRO A 50 9.18 -13.14 6.01
C PRO A 50 8.83 -13.03 4.53
N ILE A 51 7.94 -13.88 4.04
CA ILE A 51 7.47 -13.89 2.67
C ILE A 51 6.52 -12.70 2.47
N PHE A 52 5.58 -12.50 3.38
CA PHE A 52 4.68 -11.35 3.40
C PHE A 52 5.43 -10.01 3.37
N LEU A 53 6.44 -9.85 4.23
CA LEU A 53 7.27 -8.63 4.27
C LEU A 53 8.08 -8.40 2.98
N LYS A 54 8.47 -9.47 2.27
CA LYS A 54 9.09 -9.34 0.94
C LYS A 54 8.06 -8.88 -0.10
N TYR A 55 6.85 -9.44 -0.07
CA TYR A 55 5.78 -9.06 -0.99
C TYR A 55 5.31 -7.62 -0.80
N THR A 56 5.18 -7.12 0.44
CA THR A 56 4.76 -5.73 0.70
C THR A 56 5.77 -4.72 0.15
N ASN A 57 7.06 -5.01 0.28
CA ASN A 57 8.13 -4.19 -0.30
C ASN A 57 8.08 -4.17 -1.84
N PHE A 58 7.80 -5.31 -2.47
CA PHE A 58 7.64 -5.38 -3.92
C PHE A 58 6.39 -4.64 -4.40
N SER A 59 5.26 -4.85 -3.73
CA SER A 59 3.99 -4.20 -4.02
C SER A 59 4.11 -2.67 -3.95
N SER A 60 4.78 -2.14 -2.92
CA SER A 60 5.02 -0.69 -2.79
C SER A 60 5.80 -0.12 -3.98
N LYS A 61 6.79 -0.86 -4.50
CA LYS A 61 7.53 -0.46 -5.70
C LYS A 61 6.65 -0.50 -6.95
N LEU A 62 5.80 -1.52 -7.09
CA LEU A 62 4.86 -1.61 -8.21
C LEU A 62 3.88 -0.42 -8.23
N VAL A 63 3.32 -0.03 -7.08
CA VAL A 63 2.45 1.14 -6.98
C VAL A 63 3.17 2.42 -7.43
N LEU A 64 4.42 2.60 -7.00
CA LEU A 64 5.22 3.75 -7.43
C LEU A 64 5.49 3.74 -8.94
N ILE A 65 5.82 2.58 -9.52
CA ILE A 65 6.02 2.43 -10.96
C ILE A 65 4.73 2.76 -11.73
N SER A 66 3.58 2.24 -11.31
CA SER A 66 2.29 2.54 -11.92
C SER A 66 1.98 4.04 -11.89
N PHE A 67 2.28 4.71 -10.76
CA PHE A 67 2.11 6.15 -10.64
C PHE A 67 3.03 6.94 -11.57
N ILE A 68 4.30 6.54 -11.69
CA ILE A 68 5.26 7.15 -12.64
C ILE A 68 4.76 7.00 -14.08
N ILE A 69 4.29 5.80 -14.44
CA ILE A 69 3.74 5.53 -15.78
C ILE A 69 2.53 6.44 -16.04
N SER A 70 1.60 6.54 -15.09
CA SER A 70 0.43 7.43 -15.21
C SER A 70 0.83 8.89 -15.42
N ILE A 71 1.83 9.39 -14.66
CA ILE A 71 2.33 10.77 -14.85
C ILE A 71 2.92 10.97 -16.25
N ILE A 72 3.73 10.02 -16.74
CA ILE A 72 4.33 10.12 -18.08
C ILE A 72 3.25 10.19 -19.15
N TYR A 73 2.23 9.33 -19.07
CA TYR A 73 1.10 9.35 -20.00
C TYR A 73 0.34 10.68 -19.95
N ASN A 74 0.09 11.22 -18.76
CA ASN A 74 -0.57 12.51 -18.58
C ASN A 74 0.26 13.68 -19.15
N ILE A 75 1.58 13.69 -18.94
CA ILE A 75 2.47 14.72 -19.48
C ILE A 75 2.51 14.67 -21.02
N ILE A 76 2.61 13.47 -21.60
CA ILE A 76 2.57 13.30 -23.06
C ILE A 76 1.23 13.83 -23.59
N GLY A 77 0.12 13.45 -22.96
CA GLY A 77 -1.20 13.96 -23.30
C GLY A 77 -1.30 15.48 -23.26
N LEU A 78 -0.73 16.12 -22.23
CA LEU A 78 -0.70 17.56 -22.08
C LEU A 78 0.18 18.25 -23.14
N LEU A 79 1.31 17.67 -23.54
CA LEU A 79 2.16 18.21 -24.61
C LEU A 79 1.44 18.16 -25.97
N PHE A 80 0.71 17.08 -26.26
CA PHE A 80 -0.15 17.01 -27.46
C PHE A 80 -1.30 18.01 -27.41
N ALA A 81 -1.80 18.34 -26.21
CA ALA A 81 -2.81 19.36 -26.01
C ALA A 81 -2.33 20.76 -26.35
N ILE A 82 -1.17 21.12 -25.83
CA ILE A 82 -0.59 22.46 -26.00
C ILE A 82 -0.11 22.69 -27.43
N THR A 83 0.34 21.64 -28.13
CA THR A 83 0.76 21.72 -29.54
C THR A 83 -0.40 21.79 -30.55
N GLY A 84 -1.67 21.77 -30.08
CA GLY A 84 -2.85 21.94 -30.94
C GLY A 84 -3.18 20.72 -31.82
N HIS A 85 -2.54 19.57 -31.58
CA HIS A 85 -2.87 18.27 -32.20
C HIS A 85 -3.73 17.39 -31.27
N LEU A 86 -4.55 18.02 -30.43
CA LEU A 86 -5.47 17.33 -29.54
C LEU A 86 -6.68 16.83 -30.34
N THR A 87 -6.55 15.64 -30.91
CA THR A 87 -7.69 14.92 -31.47
C THR A 87 -8.55 14.36 -30.32
N PRO A 88 -9.89 14.28 -30.48
CA PRO A 88 -10.82 13.78 -29.45
C PRO A 88 -10.44 12.40 -28.85
N ILE A 89 -9.69 11.61 -29.61
CA ILE A 89 -9.17 10.29 -29.23
C ILE A 89 -8.15 10.37 -28.08
N ILE A 90 -7.26 11.38 -28.07
CA ILE A 90 -6.23 11.53 -27.03
C ILE A 90 -6.87 11.97 -25.70
N SER A 91 -7.86 12.87 -25.77
CA SER A 91 -8.62 13.32 -24.60
C SER A 91 -9.46 12.18 -23.99
N ALA A 92 -10.00 11.27 -24.81
CA ALA A 92 -10.76 10.10 -24.36
C ALA A 92 -9.88 9.02 -23.69
N ILE A 93 -8.58 8.97 -24.00
CA ILE A 93 -7.62 8.04 -23.37
C ILE A 93 -7.09 8.61 -22.04
N LEU A 94 -6.88 9.93 -21.93
CA LEU A 94 -6.40 10.59 -20.71
C LEU A 94 -7.41 10.58 -19.55
N MET A 95 -8.70 10.67 -19.89
CA MET A 95 -9.78 10.80 -18.91
C MET A 95 -10.00 9.56 -18.02
N PRO A 96 -9.88 8.30 -18.50
CA PRO A 96 -9.97 7.12 -17.65
C PRO A 96 -8.63 6.70 -17.01
N LEU A 97 -7.48 7.17 -17.51
CA LEU A 97 -6.14 6.80 -17.00
C LEU A 97 -5.69 7.62 -15.76
N SER A 98 -6.48 8.63 -15.40
CA SER A 98 -6.30 9.48 -14.22
C SER A 98 -7.10 8.99 -12.99
N PHE A 99 -7.84 7.89 -13.12
CA PHE A 99 -8.46 7.14 -12.03
C PHE A 99 -7.65 5.89 -11.67
#